data_AF-A0A920BGN7-F1
#
_entry.id   AF-A0A920BGN7-F1
#
_cell.length_a   1.000
_cell.length_b   1.000
_cell.length_c   1.000
_cell.angle_alpha   90.00
_cell.angle_beta   90.00
_cell.angle_gamma   90.00
#
_symmetry.space_group_name_H-M   'P 1'
#
loop_
_entity.id
_entity.type
_entity.pdbx_description
1 polymer ?
#
loop_
_entity_poly.entity_id
_entity_poly.type
_entity_poly.pdbx_seq_one_letter_code
_entity_poly.pdbx_strand_id
1 'polypeptide(L)'
;MVNKWTEISQLINQEFRREAAICDYEVGLLTTYRTIGRCSLFLKAENKRELEHALDICRQKDAEVAIMGNGSNLLISDNGFQGLIIKLGTEFEQVKIIEGHAYVGGAANSQ
;
A
#
# COMPACT_ATOMS: atom_id res chain seq x y z
N MET A 1 26.39 0.51 -2.71
CA MET A 1 25.58 -0.03 -1.60
C MET A 1 24.15 -0.13 -2.08
N VAL A 2 23.53 -1.31 -1.99
CA VAL A 2 22.09 -1.47 -2.26
C VAL A 2 21.35 -0.81 -1.10
N ASN A 3 20.41 0.10 -1.40
CA ASN A 3 19.62 0.74 -0.35
C ASN A 3 18.56 -0.26 0.16
N LYS A 4 18.17 -0.15 1.45
CA LYS A 4 17.18 -1.03 2.11
C LYS A 4 15.87 -1.16 1.31
N TRP A 5 15.40 -0.06 0.71
CA TRP A 5 14.13 -0.01 -0.01
C TRP A 5 14.18 -0.78 -1.33
N THR A 6 15.30 -0.73 -2.04
CA THR A 6 15.56 -1.52 -3.26
C THR A 6 15.60 -3.01 -2.93
N GLU A 7 16.20 -3.40 -1.81
CA GLU A 7 16.18 -4.80 -1.37
C GLU A 7 14.75 -5.27 -1.08
N ILE A 8 13.98 -4.50 -0.30
CA ILE A 8 12.58 -4.84 0.02
C ILE A 8 11.71 -4.90 -1.25
N SER A 9 11.86 -3.92 -2.14
CA SER A 9 11.15 -3.90 -3.44
C SER A 9 11.44 -5.15 -4.26
N GLN A 10 12.71 -5.56 -4.35
CA GLN A 10 13.10 -6.76 -5.09
C GLN A 10 12.50 -8.03 -4.50
N LEU A 11 12.54 -8.18 -3.17
CA LEU A 11 11.93 -9.33 -2.48
C LEU A 11 10.43 -9.42 -2.74
N ILE A 12 9.71 -8.30 -2.61
CA ILE A 12 8.27 -8.25 -2.86
C ILE A 12 7.94 -8.56 -4.32
N ASN A 13 8.64 -7.91 -5.26
CA ASN A 13 8.38 -8.09 -6.69
C ASN A 13 8.69 -9.52 -7.17
N GLN A 14 9.73 -10.15 -6.60
CA GLN A 14 10.06 -11.54 -6.86
C GLN A 14 8.98 -12.49 -6.31
N GLU A 15 8.52 -12.29 -5.08
CA GLU A 15 7.47 -13.12 -4.45
C GLU A 15 6.15 -12.99 -5.22
N PHE A 16 5.77 -11.78 -5.63
CA PHE A 16 4.49 -11.52 -6.32
C PHE A 16 4.58 -11.76 -7.83
N ARG A 17 5.78 -11.99 -8.36
CA ARG A 17 6.06 -12.21 -9.80
C ARG A 17 5.52 -11.10 -10.69
N ARG A 18 5.54 -9.87 -10.18
CA ARG A 18 5.10 -8.65 -10.87
C ARG A 18 5.76 -7.43 -10.25
N GLU A 19 5.79 -6.31 -10.97
CA GLU A 19 6.24 -5.02 -10.43
C GLU A 19 5.12 -4.42 -9.55
N ALA A 20 5.06 -4.86 -8.29
CA ALA A 20 4.06 -4.45 -7.31
C ALA A 20 4.55 -3.31 -6.40
N ALA A 21 5.84 -3.33 -6.08
CA ALA A 21 6.50 -2.43 -5.14
C ALA A 21 7.48 -1.51 -5.86
N ILE A 22 7.23 -0.20 -5.79
CA ILE A 22 7.95 0.84 -6.53
C ILE A 22 8.64 1.77 -5.53
N CYS A 23 9.96 1.94 -5.67
CA CYS A 23 10.73 2.86 -4.83
C CYS A 23 10.48 4.32 -5.22
N ASP A 24 10.62 5.21 -4.24
CA ASP A 24 10.59 6.67 -4.46
C ASP A 24 9.34 7.15 -5.22
N TYR A 25 8.17 6.77 -4.71
CA TYR A 25 6.90 6.97 -5.40
C TYR A 25 6.18 8.25 -4.94
N GLU A 26 5.62 9.02 -5.88
CA GLU A 26 4.84 10.26 -5.66
C GLU A 26 3.43 9.98 -5.10
N VAL A 27 3.40 9.41 -3.89
CA VAL A 27 2.16 8.97 -3.23
C VAL A 27 1.21 10.12 -2.91
N GLY A 28 1.71 11.34 -2.72
CA GLY A 28 0.89 12.52 -2.44
C GLY A 28 -0.12 12.79 -3.55
N LEU A 29 0.22 12.49 -4.81
CA LEU A 29 -0.66 12.64 -5.97
C LEU A 29 -1.87 11.69 -5.94
N LEU A 30 -1.80 10.61 -5.15
CA LEU A 30 -2.90 9.66 -4.96
C LEU A 30 -3.92 10.11 -3.90
N THR A 31 -3.62 11.16 -3.13
CA THR A 31 -4.53 11.70 -2.10
C THR A 31 -5.51 12.72 -2.69
N THR A 32 -6.60 13.02 -1.97
CA THR A 32 -7.51 14.10 -2.37
C THR A 32 -6.84 15.47 -2.35
N TYR A 33 -5.92 15.71 -1.41
CA TYR A 33 -5.19 16.98 -1.30
C TYR A 33 -4.04 17.13 -2.32
N ARG A 34 -3.64 16.04 -2.98
CA ARG A 34 -2.65 16.02 -4.07
C ARG A 34 -1.34 16.76 -3.74
N THR A 35 -0.78 16.53 -2.56
CA THR A 35 0.54 17.07 -2.21
C THR A 35 1.65 16.40 -3.05
N ILE A 36 2.84 16.98 -3.06
CA ILE A 36 4.00 16.46 -3.82
C ILE A 36 4.85 15.46 -3.02
N GLY A 37 4.38 15.06 -1.83
CA GLY A 37 5.10 14.15 -0.94
C GLY A 37 5.36 12.77 -1.57
N ARG A 38 6.58 12.27 -1.42
CA ARG A 38 7.02 10.94 -1.88
C ARG A 38 7.08 9.94 -0.73
N CYS A 39 7.09 8.66 -1.03
CA CYS A 39 7.39 7.61 -0.04
C CYS A 39 8.58 6.77 -0.48
N SER A 40 9.31 6.21 0.49
CA SER A 40 10.46 5.35 0.19
C SER A 40 10.07 4.13 -0.64
N LEU A 41 8.91 3.54 -0.34
CA LEU A 41 8.36 2.41 -1.08
C LEU A 41 6.84 2.50 -1.15
N PHE A 42 6.27 2.26 -2.32
CA PHE A 42 4.82 2.14 -2.52
C PHE A 42 4.48 0.74 -2.99
N LEU A 43 3.44 0.14 -2.44
CA LEU A 43 2.91 -1.16 -2.85
C LEU A 43 1.40 -1.06 -3.06
N LYS A 44 0.90 -1.59 -4.18
CA LYS A 44 -0.52 -1.95 -4.31
C LYS A 44 -0.70 -3.46 -4.07
N ALA A 45 -1.28 -3.82 -2.93
CA ALA A 45 -1.55 -5.21 -2.55
C ALA A 45 -2.95 -5.61 -3.05
N GLU A 46 -3.03 -6.54 -3.99
CA GLU A 46 -4.28 -6.91 -4.67
C GLU A 46 -5.14 -7.89 -3.87
N ASN A 47 -4.55 -8.63 -2.94
CA ASN A 47 -5.22 -9.66 -2.15
C ASN A 47 -4.63 -9.79 -0.73
N LYS A 48 -5.33 -10.54 0.12
CA LYS A 48 -4.91 -10.78 1.51
C LYS A 48 -3.50 -11.40 1.62
N ARG A 49 -3.15 -12.37 0.76
CA ARG A 49 -1.85 -13.04 0.80
C ARG A 49 -0.71 -12.05 0.54
N GLU A 50 -0.85 -11.20 -0.47
CA GLU A 50 0.14 -10.16 -0.79
C GLU A 50 0.30 -9.18 0.39
N LEU A 51 -0.81 -8.75 1.00
CA LEU A 51 -0.77 -7.87 2.17
C LEU A 51 0.00 -8.52 3.33
N GLU A 52 -0.30 -9.79 3.66
CA GLU A 52 0.37 -10.53 4.73
C GLU A 52 1.89 -10.68 4.47
N HIS A 53 2.27 -11.08 3.24
CA HIS A 53 3.68 -11.24 2.89
C HIS A 53 4.44 -9.91 2.95
N ALA A 54 3.85 -8.82 2.46
CA ALA A 54 4.48 -7.50 2.52
C ALA A 54 4.70 -7.04 3.96
N LEU A 55 3.71 -7.23 4.84
CA LEU A 55 3.83 -6.90 6.26
C LEU A 55 4.91 -7.74 6.97
N ASP A 56 5.00 -9.02 6.65
CA ASP A 56 6.02 -9.90 7.23
C ASP A 56 7.44 -9.53 6.78
N ILE A 57 7.64 -9.24 5.49
CA ILE A 57 8.93 -8.75 4.97
C ILE A 57 9.32 -7.43 5.67
N CYS A 58 8.39 -6.48 5.77
CA CYS A 58 8.65 -5.20 6.42
C CYS A 58 8.96 -5.35 7.91
N ARG A 59 8.27 -6.26 8.62
CA ARG A 59 8.56 -6.56 10.02
C ARG A 59 9.98 -7.12 10.20
N GLN A 60 10.40 -8.05 9.35
CA GLN A 60 11.76 -8.63 9.40
C GLN A 60 12.85 -7.61 9.08
N LYS A 61 12.53 -6.59 8.27
CA LYS A 61 13.46 -5.54 7.85
C LYS A 61 13.34 -4.26 8.68
N ASP A 62 12.52 -4.25 9.73
CA ASP A 62 12.26 -3.08 10.58
C ASP A 62 11.86 -1.84 9.75
N ALA A 63 10.94 -2.03 8.79
CA ALA A 63 10.44 -0.97 7.92
C ALA A 63 9.09 -0.45 8.45
N GLU A 64 8.97 0.87 8.58
CA GLU A 64 7.70 1.51 8.93
C GLU A 64 6.67 1.32 7.81
N VAL A 65 5.42 1.05 8.18
CA VAL A 65 4.33 0.77 7.23
C VAL A 65 3.12 1.64 7.55
N ALA A 66 2.56 2.26 6.52
CA ALA A 66 1.26 2.92 6.56
C ALA A 66 0.32 2.29 5.51
N ILE A 67 -0.95 2.12 5.87
CA ILE A 67 -1.98 1.60 4.97
C ILE A 67 -2.84 2.76 4.48
N MET A 68 -3.11 2.78 3.17
CA MET A 68 -3.88 3.81 2.49
C MET A 68 -5.08 3.21 1.75
N GLY A 69 -6.26 3.81 1.96
CA GLY A 69 -7.43 3.63 1.09
C GLY A 69 -7.37 4.57 -0.12
N ASN A 70 -8.34 5.49 -0.24
CA ASN A 70 -8.33 6.52 -1.29
C ASN A 70 -7.58 7.81 -0.90
N GLY A 71 -7.09 7.91 0.34
CA GLY A 71 -6.35 9.10 0.78
C GLY A 71 -7.20 10.37 0.87
N SER A 72 -8.50 10.26 1.13
CA SER A 72 -9.41 11.42 1.27
C SER A 72 -9.16 12.26 2.53
N ASN A 73 -8.48 11.68 3.52
CA ASN A 73 -8.12 12.34 4.76
C ASN A 73 -6.61 12.19 5.07
N LEU A 74 -5.78 12.12 4.03
CA LEU A 74 -4.33 12.03 4.18
C LEU A 74 -3.67 13.27 3.60
N LEU A 75 -2.89 13.96 4.44
CA LEU A 75 -1.98 15.03 4.04
C LEU A 75 -0.55 14.51 4.20
N ILE A 76 0.14 14.30 3.07
CA ILE A 76 1.51 13.81 3.07
C ILE A 76 2.44 15.02 2.97
N SER A 77 3.35 15.14 3.94
CA SER A 77 4.39 16.18 3.99
C SER A 77 5.18 16.25 2.68
N ASP A 78 5.60 17.44 2.28
CA ASP A 78 6.49 17.62 1.11
C ASP A 78 7.85 16.94 1.32
N ASN A 79 8.27 16.75 2.58
CA ASN A 79 9.45 15.95 2.91
C ASN A 79 9.22 14.42 2.74
N GLY A 80 7.99 14.02 2.43
CA GLY A 80 7.61 12.65 2.18
C GLY A 80 7.42 11.78 3.43
N PHE A 81 7.39 10.47 3.21
CA PHE A 81 7.25 9.43 4.22
C PHE A 81 8.38 8.40 4.07
N GLN A 82 9.19 8.22 5.13
CA GLN A 82 10.31 7.29 5.14
C GLN A 82 9.88 5.87 5.53
N GLY A 83 9.04 5.27 4.69
CA GLY A 83 8.48 3.95 4.93
C GLY A 83 7.78 3.38 3.71
N LEU A 84 7.13 2.24 3.92
CA LEU A 84 6.24 1.61 2.94
C LEU A 84 4.82 2.15 3.08
N ILE A 85 4.24 2.64 1.99
CA ILE A 85 2.79 2.85 1.90
C ILE A 85 2.16 1.71 1.11
N ILE A 86 1.16 1.05 1.71
CA ILE A 86 0.38 0.00 1.09
C ILE A 86 -0.99 0.54 0.71
N LYS A 87 -1.30 0.58 -0.58
CA LYS A 87 -2.67 0.79 -1.08
C LYS A 87 -3.36 -0.57 -1.22
N LEU A 88 -4.53 -0.69 -0.60
CA LEU A 88 -5.38 -1.88 -0.75
C LEU A 88 -5.99 -1.93 -2.16
N GLY A 89 -5.86 -3.08 -2.82
CA GLY A 89 -6.34 -3.33 -4.17
C GLY A 89 -7.74 -3.96 -4.21
N THR A 90 -8.05 -4.56 -5.37
CA THR A 90 -9.42 -4.90 -5.77
C THR A 90 -10.14 -5.92 -4.89
N GLU A 91 -9.44 -6.88 -4.30
CA GLU A 91 -10.07 -7.84 -3.37
C GLU A 91 -10.69 -7.14 -2.15
N PHE A 92 -10.07 -6.05 -1.70
CA PHE A 92 -10.51 -5.28 -0.55
C PHE A 92 -11.65 -4.30 -0.89
N GLU A 93 -12.08 -4.22 -2.15
CA GLU A 93 -13.21 -3.39 -2.59
C GLU A 93 -14.53 -4.18 -2.62
N GLN A 94 -14.48 -5.50 -2.38
CA GLN A 94 -15.65 -6.36 -2.50
C GLN A 94 -16.73 -6.08 -1.44
N VAL A 95 -17.98 -6.16 -1.88
CA VAL A 95 -19.17 -6.10 -1.03
C VAL A 95 -20.02 -7.34 -1.29
N LYS A 96 -20.45 -8.01 -0.22
CA LYS A 96 -21.34 -9.18 -0.30
C LYS A 96 -22.49 -9.02 0.70
N ILE A 97 -23.71 -9.32 0.26
CA ILE A 97 -24.89 -9.35 1.12
C ILE A 97 -25.33 -10.80 1.26
N ILE A 98 -25.36 -11.30 2.49
CA ILE A 98 -25.74 -12.69 2.81
C ILE A 98 -26.69 -12.63 4.00
N GLU A 99 -27.91 -13.15 3.82
CA GLU A 99 -28.91 -13.27 4.91
C GLU A 99 -29.12 -11.95 5.70
N GLY A 100 -29.24 -10.83 4.99
CA GLY A 100 -29.43 -9.51 5.60
C GLY A 100 -28.19 -8.87 6.22
N HIS A 101 -27.02 -9.51 6.13
CA HIS A 101 -25.74 -8.98 6.59
C HIS A 101 -24.88 -8.50 5.42
N ALA A 102 -24.21 -7.36 5.59
CA ALA A 102 -23.24 -6.84 4.63
C ALA A 102 -21.82 -7.15 5.09
N TYR A 103 -21.04 -7.78 4.22
CA TYR A 103 -19.61 -8.02 4.36
C TYR A 103 -18.89 -7.07 3.40
N VAL A 104 -18.15 -6.12 3.95
CA VAL A 104 -17.57 -4.99 3.21
C VAL A 104 -16.06 -5.01 3.37
N GLY A 105 -15.34 -5.06 2.26
CA GLY A 105 -13.88 -4.99 2.27
C GLY A 105 -13.38 -3.61 2.73
N GLY A 106 -12.19 -3.57 3.35
CA GLY A 106 -11.64 -2.35 3.96
C GLY A 106 -11.30 -1.22 2.98
N ALA A 107 -11.42 -1.44 1.68
CA ALA A 107 -11.23 -0.44 0.63
C ALA A 107 -12.49 -0.22 -0.23
N ALA A 108 -13.62 -0.83 0.14
CA ALA A 108 -14.88 -0.64 -0.58
C ALA A 108 -15.31 0.83 -0.55
N ASN A 109 -15.76 1.32 -1.70
CA ASN A 109 -16.23 2.69 -1.85
C ASN A 109 -17.72 2.68 -2.19
N SER A 110 -18.45 3.66 -1.66
CA SER A 110 -19.81 3.95 -2.10
C SER A 110 -19.73 4.58 -3.50
N GLN A 111 -19.93 3.79 -4.55
CA GLN A 111 -20.31 4.34 -5.85
C GLN A 111 -21.81 4.61 -5.86
#